data_AF-A0A8T4CF54-F1
#
_entry.id   AF-A0A8T4CF54-F1
#
_cell.length_a   1.000
_cell.length_b   1.000
_cell.length_c   1.000
_cell.angle_alpha   90.00
_cell.angle_beta   90.00
_cell.angle_gamma   90.00
#
_symmetry.space_group_name_H-M   'P 1'
#
loop_
_entity.id
_entity.type
_entity.pdbx_description
1 polymer ?
#
loop_
_entity_poly.entity_id
_entity_poly.type
_entity_poly.pdbx_seq_one_letter_code
_entity_poly.pdbx_strand_id
1 'polypeptide(L)'
;MHCPFSHLQGEYPTTRGVYNRFYDWRHGARHEAQGTEAHPQAQGLVERNIRTLKEEWLTWREPNSVLELQRSLDEFRDWYNRVRFHMSLDYRTPEVVHNAS
;
A
#
# COMPACT_ATOMS: atom_id res chain seq x y z
N MET A 1 -21.42 -12.03 20.45
CA MET A 1 -20.22 -11.32 19.98
C MET A 1 -20.05 -10.07 20.82
N HIS A 2 -19.05 -10.03 21.70
CA HIS A 2 -18.78 -8.89 22.57
C HIS A 2 -17.36 -8.40 22.26
N CYS A 3 -17.22 -7.18 21.78
CA CYS A 3 -15.91 -6.56 21.57
C CYS A 3 -15.34 -6.17 22.95
N PRO A 4 -14.12 -6.58 23.32
CA PRO A 4 -13.60 -6.37 24.69
C PRO A 4 -12.98 -4.97 24.89
N PHE A 5 -13.15 -4.04 23.95
CA PHE A 5 -12.43 -2.76 23.94
C PHE A 5 -13.22 -1.57 24.53
N SER A 6 -14.21 -1.83 25.40
CA SER A 6 -15.07 -0.79 25.96
C SER A 6 -14.55 -0.14 27.25
N HIS A 7 -13.36 -0.51 27.76
CA HIS A 7 -12.86 -0.07 29.07
C HIS A 7 -11.48 0.59 29.08
N LEU A 8 -11.07 1.24 27.97
CA LEU A 8 -9.90 2.10 27.98
C LEU A 8 -10.33 3.57 27.83
N GLN A 9 -10.81 4.12 28.96
CA GLN A 9 -10.85 5.57 29.17
C GLN A 9 -9.48 6.01 29.68
N GLY A 10 -8.87 6.98 29.00
CA GLY A 10 -7.66 7.66 29.46
C GLY A 10 -6.40 7.21 28.73
N GLU A 11 -5.75 8.19 28.10
CA GLU A 11 -4.48 8.12 27.36
C GLU A 11 -4.52 7.35 26.03
N TYR A 12 -4.40 8.10 24.92
CA TYR A 12 -4.12 7.53 23.62
C TYR A 12 -2.83 6.71 23.71
N PRO A 13 -2.88 5.36 23.67
CA PRO A 13 -1.67 4.57 23.65
C PRO A 13 -0.98 4.90 22.34
N THR A 14 0.33 5.15 22.38
CA THR A 14 1.12 5.42 21.17
C THR A 14 0.73 4.41 20.08
N THR A 15 0.32 4.95 18.93
CA THR A 15 -0.55 4.34 17.91
C THR A 15 -0.07 2.97 17.39
N ARG A 16 1.22 2.64 17.60
CA ARG A 16 1.84 1.35 17.24
C ARG A 16 1.32 0.15 18.02
N GLY A 17 1.05 0.30 19.32
CA GLY A 17 0.78 -0.85 20.22
C GLY A 17 -0.62 -1.47 20.11
N VAL A 18 -1.61 -0.67 19.70
CA VAL A 18 -3.01 -1.10 19.56
C VAL A 18 -3.27 -1.65 18.15
N TYR A 19 -2.67 -1.03 17.13
CA TYR A 19 -2.80 -1.48 15.73
C TYR A 19 -2.22 -2.88 15.52
N ASN A 20 -1.00 -3.14 15.99
CA ASN A 20 -0.34 -4.43 15.79
C ASN A 20 -1.14 -5.59 16.43
N ARG A 21 -1.76 -5.35 17.59
CA ARG A 21 -2.54 -6.37 18.31
C ARG A 21 -3.85 -6.75 17.63
N PHE A 22 -4.44 -5.83 16.84
CA PHE A 22 -5.70 -6.06 16.15
C PHE A 22 -5.54 -6.97 14.92
N TYR A 23 -4.47 -6.78 14.15
CA TYR A 23 -4.18 -7.55 12.94
C TYR A 23 -3.59 -8.93 13.25
N ASP A 24 -2.69 -9.04 14.24
CA ASP A 24 -2.12 -10.31 14.68
C ASP A 24 -3.21 -11.28 15.18
N TRP A 25 -4.23 -10.77 15.87
CA TRP A 25 -5.29 -11.58 16.51
C TRP A 25 -6.30 -12.19 15.52
N ARG A 26 -6.65 -11.48 14.44
CA ARG A 26 -7.75 -11.90 13.54
C ARG A 26 -7.28 -12.72 12.33
N HIS A 27 -6.02 -12.56 11.91
CA HIS A 27 -5.56 -13.10 10.63
C HIS A 27 -4.26 -13.91 10.71
N GLY A 28 -3.62 -14.02 11.89
CA GLY A 28 -2.34 -14.73 12.04
C GLY A 28 -1.18 -14.11 11.24
N ALA A 29 -1.37 -12.89 10.72
CA ALA A 29 -0.34 -12.13 10.03
C ALA A 29 0.58 -11.46 11.06
N ARG A 30 1.89 -11.46 10.81
CA ARG A 30 2.86 -10.80 11.69
C ARG A 30 3.06 -9.35 11.25
N HIS A 31 2.93 -8.41 12.18
CA HIS A 31 3.35 -7.03 11.94
C HIS A 31 4.87 -6.86 12.06
N GLU A 32 5.56 -6.84 10.91
CA GLU A 32 6.97 -6.45 10.81
C GLU A 32 7.07 -5.00 10.35
N ALA A 33 7.39 -4.09 11.28
CA ALA A 33 7.65 -2.70 10.91
C ALA A 33 8.99 -2.63 10.16
N GLN A 34 8.93 -2.47 8.84
CA GLN A 34 10.12 -2.21 8.03
C GLN A 34 10.49 -0.73 8.12
N GLY A 35 11.72 -0.43 8.55
CA GLY A 35 12.25 0.92 8.68
C GLY A 35 12.46 1.36 10.12
N THR A 36 13.72 1.52 10.51
CA THR A 36 14.09 2.37 11.65
C THR A 36 13.86 3.83 11.28
N GLU A 37 13.60 4.66 12.29
CA GLU A 37 13.22 6.06 12.24
C GLU A 37 14.36 6.98 11.73
N ALA A 38 15.00 6.65 10.60
CA ALA A 38 16.05 7.47 9.96
C ALA A 38 16.48 6.95 8.57
N HIS A 39 15.77 6.00 7.96
CA HIS A 39 16.23 5.38 6.70
C HIS A 39 15.23 5.57 5.57
N PRO A 40 15.27 6.72 4.87
CA PRO A 40 14.42 6.97 3.70
C PRO A 40 14.63 5.91 2.60
N GLN A 41 15.78 5.23 2.56
CA GLN A 41 16.02 4.17 1.58
C GLN A 41 15.22 2.88 1.86
N ALA A 42 14.70 2.69 3.07
CA ALA A 42 14.03 1.44 3.46
C ALA A 42 12.68 1.23 2.75
N GLN A 43 12.07 2.29 2.24
CA GLN A 43 10.73 2.26 1.62
C GLN A 43 10.75 2.58 0.13
N GLY A 44 11.91 2.41 -0.52
CA GLY A 44 12.10 2.78 -1.93
C GLY A 44 11.15 2.10 -2.92
N LEU A 45 10.60 0.91 -2.59
CA LEU A 45 9.58 0.26 -3.43
C LEU A 45 8.26 1.02 -3.43
N VAL A 46 7.75 1.35 -2.24
CA VAL A 46 6.50 2.10 -2.05
C VAL A 46 6.66 3.51 -2.62
N GLU A 47 7.78 4.17 -2.34
CA GLU A 47 8.08 5.49 -2.86
C GLU A 47 8.11 5.51 -4.40
N ARG A 48 8.79 4.53 -5.01
CA ARG A 48 8.85 4.42 -6.48
C ARG A 48 7.48 4.16 -7.08
N ASN A 49 6.65 3.33 -6.44
CA ASN A 49 5.28 3.08 -6.89
C ASN A 49 4.42 4.36 -6.83
N ILE A 50 4.46 5.08 -5.69
CA ILE A 50 3.73 6.34 -5.51
C ILE A 50 4.19 7.40 -6.51
N ARG A 51 5.51 7.46 -6.78
CA ARG A 51 6.06 8.38 -7.76
C ARG A 51 5.54 8.08 -9.17
N THR A 52 5.55 6.82 -9.60
CA THR A 52 4.96 6.42 -10.88
C THR A 52 3.47 6.72 -10.96
N LEU A 53 2.70 6.47 -9.89
CA LEU A 53 1.28 6.85 -9.83
C LEU A 53 1.10 8.36 -10.04
N LYS A 54 1.88 9.19 -9.34
CA LYS A 54 1.77 10.64 -9.44
C LYS A 54 2.20 11.16 -10.81
N GLU A 55 3.41 10.81 -11.25
CA GLU A 55 4.07 11.39 -12.43
C GLU A 55 3.54 10.84 -13.76
N GLU A 56 3.26 9.53 -13.84
CA GLU A 56 2.89 8.88 -15.11
C GLU A 56 1.38 8.76 -15.28
N TRP A 57 0.61 8.76 -14.19
CA TRP A 57 -0.84 8.51 -14.24
C TRP A 57 -1.69 9.72 -13.86
N LEU A 58 -1.43 10.33 -12.70
CA LEU A 58 -2.29 11.39 -12.15
C LEU A 58 -1.97 12.79 -12.68
N THR A 59 -0.74 13.06 -13.16
CA THR A 59 -0.34 14.39 -13.67
C THR A 59 -1.31 14.99 -14.68
N TRP A 60 -1.97 14.15 -15.48
CA TRP A 60 -2.89 14.59 -16.54
C TRP A 60 -4.36 14.27 -16.26
N ARG A 61 -4.71 13.93 -15.01
CA ARG A 61 -6.07 13.52 -14.62
C ARG A 61 -6.60 14.40 -13.50
N GLU A 62 -7.77 14.97 -13.70
CA GLU A 62 -8.49 15.78 -12.71
C GLU A 62 -9.83 15.12 -12.35
N PRO A 63 -9.84 14.10 -11.47
CA PRO A 63 -11.10 13.48 -11.04
C PRO A 63 -11.92 14.47 -10.20
N ASN A 64 -13.21 14.58 -10.51
CA ASN A 64 -14.13 15.52 -9.86
C ASN A 64 -14.85 14.91 -8.65
N SER A 65 -14.65 13.62 -8.41
CA SER A 65 -15.21 12.91 -7.26
C SER A 65 -14.30 11.80 -6.75
N VAL A 66 -14.51 11.40 -5.49
CA VAL A 66 -13.82 10.25 -4.88
C VAL A 66 -14.09 8.96 -5.67
N LEU A 67 -15.30 8.80 -6.22
CA LEU A 67 -15.65 7.63 -7.03
C LEU A 67 -14.85 7.59 -8.33
N GLU A 68 -14.69 8.74 -9.00
CA GLU A 68 -13.85 8.84 -10.21
C GLU A 68 -12.39 8.60 -9.90
N LEU A 69 -11.88 9.14 -8.78
CA LEU A 69 -10.52 8.87 -8.33
C LEU A 69 -10.32 7.37 -8.06
N GLN A 70 -11.24 6.70 -7.37
CA GLN A 70 -11.15 5.27 -7.10
C GLN A 70 -11.09 4.45 -8.40
N ARG A 71 -11.97 4.75 -9.37
CA ARG A 71 -11.94 4.10 -10.70
C ARG A 71 -10.61 4.32 -11.40
N SER A 72 -10.08 5.54 -11.38
CA SER A 72 -8.77 5.87 -11.95
C SER A 72 -7.63 5.09 -11.28
N LEU A 73 -7.69 4.88 -9.97
CA LEU A 73 -6.72 4.08 -9.23
C LEU A 73 -6.84 2.58 -9.55
N ASP A 74 -8.04 2.08 -9.76
CA ASP A 74 -8.27 0.69 -10.20
C ASP A 74 -7.71 0.48 -11.62
N GLU A 75 -7.94 1.43 -12.53
CA GLU A 75 -7.35 1.43 -13.87
C GLU A 75 -5.82 1.51 -13.82
N PHE A 76 -5.27 2.36 -12.94
CA PHE A 76 -3.83 2.46 -12.74
C PHE A 76 -3.24 1.11 -12.33
N ARG A 77 -3.87 0.42 -11.37
CA ARG A 77 -3.41 -0.88 -10.89
C ARG A 77 -3.35 -1.89 -12.03
N ASP A 78 -4.40 -1.95 -12.85
CA ASP A 78 -4.48 -2.87 -13.97
C ASP A 78 -3.42 -2.53 -15.03
N TRP A 79 -3.26 -1.25 -15.37
CA TRP A 79 -2.22 -0.80 -16.29
C TRP A 79 -0.80 -1.10 -15.78
N TYR A 80 -0.51 -0.79 -14.52
CA TYR A 80 0.82 -0.97 -13.93
C TYR A 80 1.23 -2.44 -13.89
N ASN A 81 0.29 -3.33 -13.59
CA ASN A 81 0.53 -4.77 -13.44
C ASN A 81 0.53 -5.52 -14.77
N ARG A 82 -0.28 -5.10 -15.75
CA ARG A 82 -0.54 -5.88 -16.97
C ARG A 82 0.01 -5.27 -18.25
N VAL A 83 0.25 -3.96 -18.28
CA VAL A 83 0.58 -3.23 -19.51
C VAL A 83 1.95 -2.56 -19.41
N ARG A 84 2.27 -1.95 -18.27
CA ARG A 84 3.53 -1.22 -18.08
C ARG A 84 4.71 -2.19 -18.08
N PHE A 85 5.64 -2.01 -19.03
CA PHE A 85 6.91 -2.72 -19.03
C PHE A 85 7.88 -2.10 -18.02
N HIS A 86 8.60 -2.96 -17.29
CA HIS A 86 9.58 -2.51 -16.29
C HIS A 86 10.97 -2.93 -16.71
N MET A 87 11.88 -1.97 -16.86
CA MET A 87 13.28 -2.23 -17.23
C MET A 87 13.97 -3.16 -16.22
N SER A 88 13.63 -3.06 -14.93
CA SER A 88 14.15 -3.94 -13.88
C SER A 88 13.63 -5.38 -13.95
N LEU A 89 12.62 -5.63 -14.79
CA LEU A 89 12.01 -6.95 -15.01
C LEU A 89 12.31 -7.48 -16.43
N ASP A 90 13.39 -7.03 -17.05
CA ASP A 90 13.76 -7.34 -18.44
C ASP A 90 12.65 -6.97 -19.44
N TYR A 91 12.03 -5.80 -19.25
CA TYR A 91 10.90 -5.33 -20.05
C TYR A 91 9.71 -6.31 -20.05
N ARG A 92 9.48 -6.98 -18.91
CA ARG A 92 8.25 -7.74 -18.64
C ARG A 92 7.32 -6.95 -17.73
N THR A 93 6.06 -7.38 -17.66
CA THR A 93 5.06 -6.84 -16.76
C THR A 93 5.12 -7.55 -15.40
N PRO A 94 4.72 -6.90 -14.29
CA PRO A 94 4.71 -7.55 -12.98
C PRO A 94 3.87 -8.81 -12.94
N GLU A 95 2.73 -8.84 -13.64
CA GLU A 95 1.87 -10.02 -13.72
C GLU A 95 2.58 -11.22 -14.37
N VAL A 96 3.36 -11.00 -15.44
CA VAL A 96 4.13 -12.07 -16.09
C VAL A 96 5.16 -12.67 -15.15
N VAL A 97 5.89 -11.84 -14.41
CA VAL A 97 6.92 -12.30 -13.47
C VAL A 97 6.28 -13.03 -12.27
N HIS A 98 5.18 -12.49 -11.75
CA HIS A 98 4.44 -13.09 -10.64
C HIS A 98 3.87 -14.47 -11.01
N ASN A 99 3.27 -14.61 -12.19
CA ASN A 99 2.66 -15.86 -12.63
C ASN A 99 3.69 -16.92 -13.08
N ALA A 100 4.96 -16.54 -13.26
CA ALA A 100 6.04 -17.46 -13.63
C ALA A 100 6.77 -18.09 -12.42
N SER A 101 6.39 -17.70 -11.19
CA SER A 101 6.94 -18.21 -9.92
C SER A 101 6.03 -19.25 -9.30
#